data_AF-A0A4R0J509-F1
#
_entry.id   AF-A0A4R0J509-F1
#
_cell.length_a   1.000
_cell.length_b   1.000
_cell.length_c   1.000
_cell.angle_alpha   90.00
_cell.angle_beta   90.00
_cell.angle_gamma   90.00
#
_symmetry.space_group_name_H-M   'P 1'
#
loop_
_entity.id
_entity.type
_entity.pdbx_description
1 polymer ?
#
loop_
_entity_poly.entity_id
_entity_poly.type
_entity_poly.pdbx_seq_one_letter_code
_entity_poly.pdbx_strand_id
1 'polypeptide(L)' 'MTYCGRCGRDLTDGNHESCAQALALEPPRYCAECRRRMIVQVHPMGWSARCSVHGILTEH' A
#
# COMPACT_ATOMS: atom_id res chain seq x y z
N MET A 1 -6.04 -9.39 -0.41
CA MET A 1 -5.39 -8.36 0.43
C MET A 1 -5.48 -8.85 1.87
N THR A 2 -4.34 -9.20 2.45
CA THR A 2 -4.21 -9.77 3.80
C THR A 2 -3.61 -8.73 4.76
N TYR A 3 -2.76 -7.84 4.24
CA TYR A 3 -2.08 -6.81 5.01
C TYR A 3 -2.53 -5.40 4.63
N CYS A 4 -2.53 -4.50 5.59
CA CYS A 4 -2.80 -3.08 5.40
C CYS A 4 -1.67 -2.41 4.63
N GLY A 5 -1.99 -1.79 3.49
CA GLY A 5 -1.02 -1.10 2.63
C GLY A 5 -0.36 0.11 3.28
N ARG A 6 -0.92 0.67 4.37
CA ARG A 6 -0.38 1.84 5.08
C ARG A 6 0.55 1.46 6.21
N CYS A 7 0.11 0.60 7.13
CA CYS A 7 0.83 0.27 8.36
C CYS A 7 1.53 -1.10 8.32
N GLY A 8 1.16 -1.98 7.37
CA GLY A 8 1.79 -3.29 7.17
C GLY A 8 1.32 -4.39 8.13
N ARG A 9 0.35 -4.10 9.02
CA ARG A 9 -0.28 -5.09 9.91
C ARG A 9 -1.31 -5.92 9.15
N ASP A 10 -1.71 -7.05 9.74
CA ASP A 10 -2.81 -7.85 9.23
C ASP A 10 -4.12 -7.04 9.25
N LEU A 11 -4.97 -7.19 8.24
CA LEU A 11 -6.24 -6.44 8.18
C LEU A 11 -7.22 -6.83 9.29
N THR A 12 -7.06 -8.01 9.90
CA THR A 12 -7.84 -8.44 11.06
C THR A 12 -7.33 -7.87 12.39
N ASP A 13 -6.12 -7.29 12.40
CA ASP A 13 -5.52 -6.70 13.58
C ASP A 13 -5.94 -5.24 13.77
N GLY A 14 -6.99 -5.04 14.57
CA GLY A 14 -7.45 -3.71 14.99
C GLY A 14 -8.17 -2.92 13.90
N ASN A 15 -8.36 -1.61 14.16
CA ASN A 15 -9.06 -0.73 13.25
C ASN A 15 -8.11 -0.10 12.21
N HIS A 16 -8.47 -0.18 10.93
CA HIS A 16 -7.72 0.38 9.79
C HIS A 16 -8.44 1.53 9.07
N GLU A 17 -9.50 2.11 9.62
CA GLU A 17 -10.23 3.22 8.99
C GLU A 17 -9.33 4.41 8.62
N SER A 18 -8.49 4.87 9.55
CA SER A 18 -7.54 5.96 9.26
C SER A 18 -6.48 5.55 8.23
N CYS A 19 -6.11 4.26 8.19
CA CYS A 19 -5.20 3.76 7.16
C CYS A 19 -5.86 3.77 5.79
N ALA A 20 -7.13 3.39 5.70
CA ALA A 20 -7.91 3.42 4.46
C ALA A 20 -8.08 4.86 3.95
N GLN A 21 -8.40 5.80 4.84
CA GLN A 21 -8.48 7.23 4.49
C GLN A 21 -7.15 7.77 3.95
N ALA A 22 -6.02 7.42 4.59
CA ALA A 22 -4.71 7.82 4.12
C ALA A 22 -4.37 7.22 2.74
N LEU A 23 -4.70 5.95 2.50
CA LEU A 23 -4.45 5.26 1.23
C LEU A 23 -5.28 5.81 0.06
N ALA A 24 -6.34 6.58 0.32
CA ALA A 24 -7.08 7.28 -0.73
C ALA A 24 -6.31 8.51 -1.27
N LEU A 25 -5.34 9.04 -0.50
CA LEU A 25 -4.59 10.26 -0.84
C LEU A 25 -3.09 10.00 -1.04
N GLU A 26 -2.57 8.92 -0.46
CA GLU A 26 -1.15 8.63 -0.42
C GLU A 26 -0.86 7.21 -0.96
N PRO A 27 0.31 7.02 -1.59
CA PRO A 27 0.72 5.70 -2.07
C PRO A 27 0.83 4.65 -0.94
N PRO A 28 0.58 3.36 -1.25
CA PRO A 28 0.79 2.27 -0.32
C PRO A 28 2.27 2.13 0.00
N ARG A 29 2.56 1.93 1.28
CA ARG A 29 3.91 1.71 1.81
C ARG A 29 4.26 0.23 1.83
N TYR A 30 3.25 -0.64 1.96
CA TYR A 30 3.40 -2.08 2.10
C TYR A 30 2.55 -2.85 1.09
N CYS A 31 3.07 -3.97 0.61
CA CYS A 31 2.35 -4.90 -0.24
C CYS A 31 1.22 -5.55 0.55
N ALA A 32 -0.01 -5.45 0.03
CA ALA A 32 -1.20 -6.03 0.66
C ALA A 32 -1.20 -7.57 0.70
N GLU A 33 -0.24 -8.24 0.06
CA GLU A 33 -0.15 -9.71 -0.01
C GLU A 33 1.01 -10.31 0.81
N CYS A 34 2.21 -9.71 0.78
CA CYS A 34 3.37 -10.22 1.53
C CYS A 34 3.93 -9.27 2.60
N ARG A 35 3.26 -8.14 2.85
CA ARG A 35 3.67 -7.08 3.80
C ARG A 35 5.00 -6.38 3.51
N ARG A 36 5.75 -6.76 2.47
CA ARG A 36 7.03 -6.09 2.12
C ARG A 36 6.81 -4.62 1.79
N ARG A 37 7.79 -3.79 2.12
CA ARG A 37 7.79 -2.38 1.69
C ARG A 37 7.81 -2.30 0.17
N MET A 38 6.97 -1.42 -0.37
CA MET A 38 6.88 -1.20 -1.81
C MET A 38 7.88 -0.13 -2.25
N ILE A 39 8.32 -0.23 -3.50
CA ILE A 39 9.02 0.84 -4.19
C ILE A 39 7.94 1.74 -4.76
N VAL A 40 7.92 3.00 -4.32
CA VAL A 40 6.93 3.99 -4.72
C VAL A 40 7.63 5.06 -5.54
N GLN A 41 7.04 5.39 -6.68
CA GLN A 41 7.46 6.51 -7.51
C GLN A 41 6.31 7.51 -7.62
N VAL A 42 6.54 8.73 -7.13
CA VAL A 42 5.58 9.84 -7.22
C VAL A 42 5.93 10.70 -8.43
N HIS A 43 4.93 11.09 -9.21
CA HIS A 43 5.05 11.97 -10.37
C HIS A 43 3.90 12.98 -10.39
N PRO A 44 3.96 14.03 -11.24
CA PRO A 44 2.94 15.09 -11.23
C PRO A 44 1.51 14.61 -11.46
N MET A 45 1.34 13.52 -12.24
CA MET A 45 0.03 12.94 -12.55
C MET A 45 -0.47 11.91 -11.53
N GLY A 46 0.32 11.57 -10.50
CA GLY A 46 -0.03 10.50 -9.56
C GLY A 46 1.18 9.71 -9.07
N TRP A 47 1.02 8.40 -8.94
CA TRP A 47 2.11 7.55 -8.45
C TRP A 47 1.96 6.09 -8.89
N SER A 48 3.09 5.39 -8.93
CA SER A 48 3.16 3.94 -9.11
C SER A 48 3.78 3.26 -7.90
N ALA A 49 3.28 2.07 -7.57
CA ALA A 49 3.79 1.28 -6.46
C ALA A 49 4.04 -0.17 -6.86
N ARG A 50 5.27 -0.64 -6.62
CA ARG A 50 5.73 -1.99 -6.98
C ARG A 50 6.21 -2.79 -5.77
N CYS A 51 5.72 -4.01 -5.64
CA CYS A 51 6.30 -5.03 -4.77
C CYS A 51 7.49 -5.71 -5.46
N SER A 52 8.56 -5.99 -4.72
CA SER A 52 9.72 -6.71 -5.24
C SER A 52 9.42 -8.16 -5.63
N VAL A 53 8.33 -8.75 -5.11
CA VAL A 53 7.95 -10.14 -5.39
C VAL A 53 6.72 -10.24 -6.28
N HIS A 54 5.72 -9.39 -6.07
CA HIS A 54 4.44 -9.49 -6.78
C HIS A 54 4.28 -8.49 -7.93
N GLY A 55 5.30 -7.67 -8.21
CA GLY A 55 5.24 -6.70 -9.31
C GLY A 55 4.40 -5.47 -8.98
N ILE A 56 3.83 -4.83 -10.01
CA ILE A 56 3.04 -3.60 -9.85
C ILE A 56 1.69 -3.98 -9.26
N LEU A 57 1.34 -3.35 -8.14
CA LEU A 57 0.09 -3.65 -7.44
C LEU A 57 -0.86 -2.45 -7.42
N THR A 58 -0.39 -1.24 -7.77
CA THR A 58 -1.23 -0.05 -7.79
C THR A 58 -0.61 1.04 -8.68
N GLU A 59 -1.45 1.66 -9.51
CA GLU A 59 -1.21 2.85 -10.32
C GLU A 59 -2.40 3.79 -10.14
N HIS A 60 -2.13 5.07 -9.93
CA HIS A 60 -3.13 6.09 -9.62
C HIS A 60 -2.88 7.39 -10.36
#